data_AF-A0A3C0QTN1-F1
#
_entry.id   AF-A0A3C0QTN1-F1
#
_cell.length_a   1.000
_cell.length_b   1.000
_cell.length_c   1.000
_cell.angle_alpha   90.00
_cell.angle_beta   90.00
_cell.angle_gamma   90.00
#
_symmetry.space_group_name_H-M   'P 1'
#
loop_
_entity.id
_entity.type
_entity.pdbx_description
1 polymer ?
#
loop_
_entity_poly.entity_id
_entity_poly.type
_entity_poly.pdbx_seq_one_letter_code
_entity_poly.pdbx_strand_id
1 'polypeptide(L)'
;AINISPQAGFLISNRFSAGIGSTYQLYHDRFFGQSFTTHVFGYSVFGRLHIMPRIFAHAEFEQLNMQIRENRVLDQPDERFWETNIFLGAGYRQPLSDRVHFNIMLLYNFNEQSQAYYQNPIFRFGVDVSLR
;
A
#
# COMPACT_ATOMS: atom_id res chain seq x y z
N ALA A 1 -11.48 5.84 4.30
CA ALA A 1 -11.03 4.45 4.47
C ALA A 1 -9.86 4.41 5.43
N ILE A 2 -9.76 3.37 6.26
CA ILE A 2 -8.55 3.13 7.04
C ILE A 2 -7.74 2.08 6.28
N ASN A 3 -6.50 2.40 5.95
CA ASN A 3 -5.57 1.50 5.28
C ASN A 3 -4.41 1.21 6.25
N ILE A 4 -4.13 -0.08 6.44
CA ILE A 4 -2.98 -0.54 7.21
C ILE A 4 -2.20 -1.49 6.30
N SER A 5 -0.93 -1.15 6.05
CA SER A 5 -0.04 -1.96 5.21
C SER A 5 1.24 -2.34 5.96
N PRO A 6 1.23 -3.40 6.79
CA PRO A 6 2.45 -3.86 7.44
C PRO A 6 3.42 -4.41 6.39
N GLN A 7 4.69 -4.04 6.54
CA GLN A 7 5.77 -4.39 5.62
C GLN A 7 6.95 -4.99 6.36
N ALA A 8 7.59 -5.97 5.74
CA ALA A 8 8.82 -6.59 6.21
C ALA A 8 9.82 -6.59 5.05
N GLY A 9 11.06 -6.18 5.30
CA GLY A 9 12.09 -6.12 4.28
C GLY A 9 13.48 -6.34 4.85
N PHE A 10 14.40 -6.72 3.97
CA PHE A 10 15.78 -7.00 4.28
C PHE A 10 16.72 -6.18 3.39
N LEU A 11 17.88 -5.84 3.94
CA LEU A 11 18.96 -5.19 3.20
C LEU A 11 19.67 -6.27 2.37
N ILE A 12 19.56 -6.16 1.04
CA ILE A 12 20.28 -7.02 0.10
C ILE A 12 21.70 -6.51 -0.08
N SER A 13 21.87 -5.19 -0.06
CA SER A 13 23.15 -4.50 -0.19
C SER A 13 23.13 -3.22 0.63
N ASN A 14 24.29 -2.55 0.76
CA ASN A 14 24.43 -1.30 1.52
C ASN A 14 23.51 -0.16 1.04
N ARG A 15 23.00 -0.27 -0.20
CA ARG A 15 22.10 0.73 -0.80
C ARG A 15 20.75 0.15 -1.24
N PHE A 16 20.63 -1.17 -1.36
CA PHE A 16 19.42 -1.79 -1.89
C PHE A 16 18.76 -2.68 -0.84
N SER A 17 17.47 -2.49 -0.65
CA SER A 17 16.63 -3.34 0.21
C SER A 17 15.41 -3.78 -0.56
N ALA A 18 14.96 -5.00 -0.32
CA ALA A 18 13.69 -5.48 -0.84
C ALA A 18 12.85 -6.09 0.27
N GLY A 19 11.56 -6.20 0.05
CA GLY A 19 10.65 -6.72 1.06
C GLY A 19 9.29 -7.08 0.48
N ILE A 20 8.46 -7.58 1.37
CA ILE A 20 7.07 -7.90 1.12
C ILE A 20 6.18 -7.09 2.06
N GLY A 21 5.00 -6.76 1.58
CA GLY A 21 3.97 -6.11 2.34
C GLY A 21 2.68 -6.91 2.28
N SER A 22 1.82 -6.65 3.24
CA SER A 22 0.40 -6.95 3.09
C SER A 22 -0.37 -5.65 3.24
N THR A 23 -1.51 -5.54 2.60
CA THR A 23 -2.37 -4.36 2.66
C THR A 23 -3.75 -4.80 3.10
N TYR A 24 -4.27 -4.13 4.12
CA TYR A 24 -5.63 -4.31 4.57
C TYR A 24 -6.34 -2.96 4.58
N GLN A 25 -7.43 -2.86 3.80
CA GLN A 25 -8.22 -1.64 3.73
C GLN A 25 -9.65 -1.91 4.21
N LEU A 26 -10.10 -1.05 5.11
CA LEU A 26 -11.47 -1.00 5.58
C LEU A 26 -12.14 0.23 4.99
N TYR A 27 -13.06 -0.01 4.06
CA TYR A 27 -13.99 0.99 3.57
C TYR A 27 -15.26 0.92 4.41
N HIS A 28 -15.48 1.95 5.22
CA HIS A 28 -16.75 2.16 5.91
C HIS A 28 -17.51 3.25 5.14
N ASP A 29 -18.55 2.83 4.44
CA ASP A 29 -19.40 3.73 3.67
C ASP A 29 -20.78 3.76 4.32
N ARG A 30 -21.20 4.94 4.80
CA ARG A 30 -22.53 5.15 5.38
C ARG A 30 -23.41 5.78 4.31
N PHE A 31 -24.07 4.94 3.52
CA PHE A 31 -25.11 5.38 2.60
C PHE A 31 -26.48 4.88 3.10
N PHE A 32 -27.41 5.80 3.35
CA PHE A 32 -28.82 5.55 3.68
C PHE A 32 -29.08 4.42 4.72
N GLY A 33 -28.53 4.55 5.92
CA GLY A 33 -28.93 3.72 7.07
C GLY A 33 -28.48 2.25 7.04
N GLN A 34 -27.71 1.83 6.04
CA GLN A 34 -27.06 0.52 6.02
C GLN A 34 -25.54 0.71 6.08
N SER A 35 -24.91 0.14 7.11
CA SER A 35 -23.46 0.14 7.29
C SER A 35 -22.85 -0.95 6.42
N PHE A 36 -22.18 -0.58 5.33
CA PHE A 36 -21.48 -1.54 4.48
C PHE A 36 -19.99 -1.48 4.78
N THR A 37 -19.46 -2.59 5.30
CA THR A 37 -18.03 -2.79 5.52
C THR A 37 -17.48 -3.60 4.35
N THR A 38 -16.70 -2.97 3.48
CA THR A 38 -15.96 -3.69 2.43
C THR A 38 -14.54 -3.95 2.93
N HIS A 39 -14.14 -5.22 2.90
CA HIS A 39 -12.80 -5.66 3.28
C HIS A 39 -11.96 -5.84 2.02
N VAL A 40 -10.85 -5.12 1.92
CA VAL A 40 -9.87 -5.29 0.85
C VAL A 40 -8.61 -5.88 1.47
N PHE A 41 -8.12 -6.96 0.88
CA PHE A 41 -6.88 -7.62 1.31
C PHE A 41 -5.93 -7.66 0.14
N GLY A 42 -4.64 -7.50 0.37
CA GLY A 42 -3.65 -7.71 -0.66
C GLY A 42 -2.26 -7.97 -0.13
N TYR A 43 -1.38 -8.27 -1.06
CA TYR A 43 0.04 -8.44 -0.83
C TYR A 43 0.82 -7.57 -1.78
N SER A 44 2.01 -7.19 -1.35
CA SER A 44 2.93 -6.42 -2.19
C SER A 44 4.34 -6.94 -2.06
N VAL A 45 5.14 -6.65 -3.08
CA VAL A 45 6.59 -6.84 -3.07
C VAL A 45 7.19 -5.51 -3.48
N PHE A 46 8.18 -5.06 -2.73
CA PHE A 46 8.80 -3.75 -2.96
C PHE A 46 10.31 -3.82 -2.96
N GLY A 47 10.92 -2.86 -3.65
CA GLY A 47 12.34 -2.60 -3.67
C GLY A 47 12.60 -1.12 -3.36
N ARG A 48 13.59 -0.85 -2.52
CA ARG A 48 14.07 0.49 -2.20
C ARG A 48 15.55 0.62 -2.52
N LEU A 49 15.88 1.68 -3.24
CA LEU A 49 17.25 2.05 -3.56
C LEU A 49 17.61 3.36 -2.85
N HIS A 50 18.51 3.30 -1.88
CA HIS A 50 19.00 4.43 -1.11
C HIS A 50 20.05 5.18 -1.94
N ILE A 51 19.64 6.32 -2.50
CA ILE A 51 20.48 7.20 -3.29
C ILE A 51 21.36 8.06 -2.35
N MET A 52 20.74 8.54 -1.27
CA MET A 52 21.41 9.26 -0.18
C MET A 52 21.02 8.63 1.16
N PRO A 53 21.72 8.93 2.27
CA PRO A 53 21.38 8.38 3.58
C PRO A 53 19.93 8.61 4.02
N ARG A 54 19.30 9.67 3.52
CA ARG A 54 17.91 10.05 3.82
C ARG A 54 16.96 10.00 2.63
N ILE A 55 17.46 9.79 1.40
CA ILE A 55 16.62 9.82 0.19
C ILE A 55 16.73 8.47 -0.50
N PHE A 56 15.57 7.88 -0.81
CA PHE A 56 15.49 6.60 -1.49
C PHE A 56 14.47 6.65 -2.62
N ALA A 57 14.71 5.88 -3.68
CA ALA A 57 13.70 5.51 -4.66
C ALA A 57 12.96 4.26 -4.18
N HIS A 58 11.67 4.16 -4.45
CA HIS A 58 10.81 3.05 -4.06
C HIS A 58 10.01 2.57 -5.26
N ALA A 59 10.05 1.26 -5.50
CA ALA A 59 9.22 0.58 -6.48
C ALA A 59 8.45 -0.53 -5.77
N GLU A 60 7.16 -0.68 -6.07
CA GLU A 60 6.31 -1.67 -5.41
C GLU A 60 5.29 -2.23 -6.39
N PHE A 61 5.16 -3.54 -6.37
CA PHE A 61 4.11 -4.28 -7.05
C PHE A 61 3.12 -4.75 -5.99
N GLU A 62 1.86 -4.36 -6.11
CA GLU A 62 0.80 -4.71 -5.19
C GLU A 62 -0.34 -5.43 -5.92
N GLN A 63 -0.88 -6.46 -5.28
CA GLN A 63 -2.07 -7.15 -5.76
C GLN A 63 -3.14 -7.13 -4.67
N LEU A 64 -4.28 -6.51 -4.98
CA LEU A 64 -5.42 -6.35 -4.07
C LEU A 64 -6.57 -7.25 -4.51
N ASN A 65 -7.12 -8.02 -3.59
CA ASN A 65 -8.37 -8.73 -3.75
C ASN A 65 -9.51 -7.84 -3.24
N MET A 66 -10.40 -7.46 -4.16
CA MET A 66 -11.57 -6.62 -3.90
C MET A 66 -12.85 -7.35 -4.28
N GLN A 67 -13.96 -6.89 -3.71
CA GLN A 67 -15.29 -7.42 -3.95
C GLN A 67 -16.09 -6.42 -4.82
N ILE A 68 -16.61 -6.88 -5.97
CA ILE A 68 -17.46 -6.07 -6.86
C ILE A 68 -18.78 -5.80 -6.14
N ARG A 69 -19.16 -4.53 -6.07
CA ARG A 69 -20.49 -4.11 -5.61
C ARG A 69 -21.46 -4.18 -6.79
N GLU A 70 -21.99 -5.34 -7.11
CA GLU A 70 -23.19 -5.39 -7.95
C GLU A 70 -24.45 -5.20 -7.10
N ASN A 71 -25.36 -4.35 -7.59
CA ASN A 71 -26.59 -3.99 -6.91
C ASN A 71 -27.34 -5.23 -6.39
N ARG A 72 -27.60 -5.29 -5.07
CA ARG A 72 -28.38 -6.33 -4.38
C ARG A 72 -29.89 -6.34 -4.73
N VAL A 73 -30.23 -6.26 -6.01
CA VAL A 73 -31.59 -6.54 -6.51
C VAL A 73 -31.69 -8.01 -6.95
N LEU A 74 -30.55 -8.68 -7.17
CA LEU A 74 -30.47 -10.08 -7.57
C LEU A 74 -29.43 -10.76 -6.68
N ASP A 75 -29.76 -11.91 -6.09
CA ASP A 75 -28.86 -12.80 -5.32
C ASP A 75 -27.70 -13.31 -6.20
N GLN A 76 -26.80 -12.44 -6.64
CA GLN A 76 -25.58 -12.82 -7.34
C GLN A 76 -24.43 -12.97 -6.33
N PRO A 77 -23.61 -14.03 -6.44
CA PRO A 77 -22.47 -14.23 -5.56
C PRO A 77 -21.52 -13.03 -5.72
N ASP A 78 -21.09 -12.48 -4.59
CA ASP A 78 -20.16 -11.35 -4.59
C ASP A 78 -18.88 -11.70 -5.39
N GLU A 79 -18.77 -11.23 -6.62
CA GLU A 79 -17.60 -11.51 -7.45
C GLU A 79 -16.37 -10.80 -6.87
N ARG A 80 -15.33 -11.56 -6.57
CA ARG A 80 -14.05 -11.01 -6.13
C ARG A 80 -13.11 -10.91 -7.33
N PHE A 81 -12.54 -9.74 -7.53
CA PHE A 81 -11.54 -9.50 -8.57
C PHE A 81 -10.21 -9.10 -7.95
N TRP A 82 -9.15 -9.43 -8.67
CA TRP A 82 -7.78 -9.04 -8.31
C TRP A 82 -7.40 -7.82 -9.13
N GLU A 83 -6.99 -6.77 -8.43
CA GLU A 83 -6.43 -5.57 -9.04
C GLU A 83 -4.93 -5.55 -8.83
N THR A 84 -4.20 -5.29 -9.90
CA THR A 84 -2.75 -5.15 -9.90
C THR A 84 -2.37 -3.68 -9.94
N ASN A 85 -1.57 -3.24 -8.99
CA ASN A 85 -1.06 -1.87 -8.89
C ASN A 85 0.47 -1.87 -8.94
N ILE A 86 1.03 -0.91 -9.64
CA ILE A 86 2.48 -0.73 -9.74
C ILE A 86 2.78 0.69 -9.29
N PHE A 87 3.52 0.80 -8.20
CA PHE A 87 3.95 2.07 -7.64
C PHE A 87 5.42 2.33 -7.94
N LEU A 88 5.73 3.57 -8.30
CA LEU A 88 7.10 4.06 -8.38
C LEU A 88 7.16 5.46 -7.80
N GLY A 89 8.22 5.74 -7.06
CA GLY A 89 8.46 7.10 -6.59
C GLY A 89 9.68 7.20 -5.73
N ALA A 90 9.66 8.20 -4.85
CA ALA A 90 10.77 8.49 -3.96
C ALA A 90 10.27 8.82 -2.56
N GLY A 91 11.15 8.62 -1.59
CA GLY A 91 10.86 8.91 -0.21
C GLY A 91 12.04 9.50 0.53
N TYR A 92 11.69 10.15 1.64
CA TYR A 92 12.58 10.68 2.63
C TYR A 92 12.49 9.86 3.91
N ARG A 93 13.63 9.40 4.41
CA ARG A 93 13.78 8.68 5.66
C ARG A 93 14.42 9.60 6.71
N GLN A 94 13.72 9.78 7.82
CA GLN A 94 14.20 10.50 8.99
C GLN A 94 14.41 9.54 10.16
N PRO A 95 15.65 9.39 10.67
CA PRO A 95 15.89 8.60 11.88
C PRO A 95 15.26 9.31 13.08
N LEU A 96 14.39 8.62 13.80
CA LEU A 96 13.85 9.06 15.10
C LEU A 96 14.69 8.49 16.25
N SER A 97 15.26 7.30 16.06
CA SER A 97 16.16 6.61 16.98
C SER A 97 17.04 5.63 16.19
N ASP A 98 17.99 4.95 16.84
CA ASP A 98 18.88 3.96 16.21
C ASP A 98 18.12 2.81 15.53
N ARG A 99 16.89 2.52 15.98
CA ARG A 99 16.05 1.43 15.47
C ARG A 99 14.77 1.90 14.81
N VAL A 100 14.37 3.16 14.99
CA VAL A 100 13.06 3.65 14.54
C VAL A 100 13.28 4.76 13.53
N HIS A 101 12.69 4.58 12.36
CA HIS A 101 12.80 5.51 11.25
C HIS A 101 11.42 5.90 10.79
N PHE A 102 11.20 7.20 10.60
CA PHE A 102 10.02 7.72 9.95
C PHE A 102 10.27 7.88 8.46
N ASN A 103 9.30 7.51 7.63
CA ASN A 103 9.39 7.61 6.20
C ASN A 103 8.22 8.40 5.65
N ILE A 104 8.51 9.29 4.72
CA ILE A 104 7.55 10.00 3.90
C ILE A 104 7.85 9.64 2.46
N MET A 105 6.85 9.29 1.68
CA MET A 105 7.04 8.87 0.29
C MET A 105 5.94 9.43 -0.59
N LEU A 106 6.35 9.84 -1.80
CA LEU A 106 5.48 10.21 -2.89
C LEU A 106 5.57 9.12 -3.94
N LEU A 107 4.43 8.49 -4.25
CA LEU A 107 4.34 7.35 -5.15
C LEU A 107 3.37 7.65 -6.28
N TYR A 108 3.77 7.33 -7.50
CA TYR A 108 2.90 7.33 -8.67
C TYR A 108 2.38 5.91 -8.90
N ASN A 109 1.07 5.74 -9.02
CA ASN A 109 0.48 4.47 -9.43
C ASN A 109 0.36 4.43 -10.97
N PHE A 110 0.90 3.42 -11.62
CA PHE A 110 0.74 3.23 -13.06
C PHE A 110 -0.57 2.58 -13.45
N ASN A 111 -1.35 2.09 -12.49
CA ASN A 111 -2.71 1.62 -12.75
C ASN A 111 -3.71 2.80 -12.68
N GLU A 112 -3.99 3.42 -13.83
CA GLU A 112 -4.91 4.55 -13.95
C GLU A 112 -6.39 4.18 -13.69
N GLN A 113 -6.74 2.89 -13.82
CA GLN A 113 -8.10 2.38 -13.61
C GLN A 113 -8.30 1.77 -12.21
N SER A 114 -7.37 2.00 -11.29
CA SER A 114 -7.41 1.48 -9.92
C SER A 114 -8.69 1.91 -9.20
N GLN A 115 -9.47 0.93 -8.76
CA GLN A 115 -10.65 1.12 -7.91
C GLN A 115 -10.26 1.31 -6.43
N ALA A 116 -9.03 0.92 -6.06
CA ALA A 116 -8.51 1.12 -4.72
C ALA A 116 -7.86 2.50 -4.52
N TYR A 117 -7.29 3.10 -5.58
CA TYR A 117 -6.51 4.33 -5.52
C TYR A 117 -7.00 5.38 -6.53
N TYR A 118 -7.97 6.19 -6.11
CA TYR A 118 -8.56 7.26 -6.94
C TYR A 118 -7.67 8.50 -7.11
N GLN A 119 -6.65 8.66 -6.28
CA GLN A 119 -5.75 9.82 -6.30
C GLN A 119 -4.36 9.38 -6.73
N ASN A 120 -3.77 10.16 -7.65
CA ASN A 120 -2.42 9.94 -8.14
C ASN A 120 -1.79 11.33 -8.39
N PRO A 121 -0.62 11.65 -7.80
CA PRO A 121 0.23 10.79 -6.96
C PRO A 121 -0.30 10.59 -5.53
N ILE A 122 0.19 9.54 -4.87
CA ILE A 122 -0.17 9.13 -3.52
C ILE A 122 0.93 9.53 -2.55
N PHE A 123 0.54 10.17 -1.45
CA PHE A 123 1.42 10.39 -0.31
C PHE A 123 1.27 9.24 0.70
N ARG A 124 2.37 8.59 1.05
CA ARG A 124 2.42 7.55 2.07
C ARG A 124 3.35 7.96 3.22
N PHE A 125 2.93 7.67 4.43
CA PHE A 125 3.69 7.87 5.66
C PHE A 125 3.86 6.52 6.34
N GLY A 126 5.03 6.24 6.88
CA GLY A 126 5.31 4.95 7.52
C GLY A 126 6.37 5.06 8.60
N VAL A 127 6.36 4.09 9.50
CA VAL A 127 7.40 3.92 10.53
C VAL A 127 8.05 2.57 10.31
N ASP A 128 9.36 2.56 10.08
CA ASP A 128 10.16 1.34 10.01
C ASP A 128 10.84 1.10 11.36
N VAL A 129 10.79 -0.15 11.82
CA VAL A 129 11.53 -0.60 12.99
C VAL A 129 12.58 -1.62 12.54
N SER A 130 13.86 -1.31 12.76
CA SER A 130 14.98 -2.19 12.45
C SER A 130 15.19 -3.20 13.58
N LEU A 131 15.10 -4.48 13.25
CA LEU A 131 15.46 -5.60 14.12
C LEU A 131 16.98 -5.86 13.96
N ARG A 132 17.67 -6.07 15.08
CA ARG A 132 19.12 -6.42 15.10
C ARG A 132 19.32 -7.91 14.91
#